data_AF-A0A970CB56-F1
#
_entry.id   AF-A0A970CB56-F1
#
_cell.length_a   1.000
_cell.length_b   1.000
_cell.length_c   1.000
_cell.angle_alpha   90.00
_cell.angle_beta   90.00
_cell.angle_gamma   90.00
#
_symmetry.space_group_name_H-M   'P 1'
#
loop_
_entity.id
_entity.type
_entity.pdbx_description
1 polymer ?
#
loop_
_entity_poly.entity_id
_entity_poly.type
_entity_poly.pdbx_seq_one_letter_code
_entity_poly.pdbx_strand_id
1 'polypeptide(L)'
;MNDYQHIRLGAEQTYRKLRSQDTFHFHRRSLAFLEQKLSEPFQGATVVITHHAPSPRSLNGSAREELVSAAYCSDLESLILRHQPTLWIHGHIHRAADYTLGESRVLCNPRGYAPHLLVEGFRPDLVVGV
;
A
#
# COMPACT_ATOMS: atom_id res chain seq x y z
N MET A 1 -1.95 -17.78 3.96
CA MET A 1 -2.52 -16.53 4.55
C MET A 1 -3.73 -16.90 5.39
N ASN A 2 -3.65 -16.61 6.69
CA ASN A 2 -4.63 -17.05 7.70
C ASN A 2 -6.03 -16.47 7.47
N ASP A 3 -6.11 -15.32 6.81
CA ASP A 3 -7.36 -14.63 6.50
C ASP A 3 -8.37 -15.53 5.79
N TYR A 4 -7.93 -16.30 4.79
CA TYR A 4 -8.80 -17.21 4.03
C TYR A 4 -9.26 -18.45 4.83
N GLN A 5 -8.66 -18.69 6.00
CA GLN A 5 -9.04 -19.77 6.90
C GLN A 5 -10.00 -19.29 7.99
N HIS A 6 -9.78 -18.07 8.52
CA HIS A 6 -10.49 -17.57 9.71
C HIS A 6 -11.52 -16.48 9.42
N ILE A 7 -11.34 -15.65 8.40
CA ILE A 7 -12.29 -14.58 8.07
C ILE A 7 -13.53 -15.17 7.38
N ARG A 8 -14.71 -14.65 7.74
CA ARG A 8 -16.00 -14.98 7.15
C ARG A 8 -16.66 -13.71 6.61
N LEU A 9 -17.33 -13.83 5.47
CA LEU A 9 -18.15 -12.79 4.86
C LEU A 9 -19.62 -13.25 4.83
N GLY A 10 -20.55 -12.32 5.06
CA GLY A 10 -22.00 -12.59 5.12
C GLY A 10 -22.53 -12.55 6.55
N ALA A 11 -23.85 -12.70 6.69
CA ALA A 11 -24.54 -12.74 7.99
C ALA A 11 -24.76 -14.20 8.42
N GLU A 12 -25.10 -14.42 9.70
CA GLU A 12 -25.21 -15.73 10.38
C GLU A 12 -25.51 -16.94 9.50
N GLN A 13 -26.65 -16.99 8.81
CA GLN A 13 -27.09 -18.16 8.06
C GLN A 13 -26.56 -18.24 6.62
N THR A 14 -25.81 -17.22 6.17
CA THR A 14 -25.28 -17.11 4.79
C THR A 14 -23.78 -16.85 4.74
N TYR A 15 -23.08 -16.95 5.88
CA TYR A 15 -21.65 -16.67 5.89
C TYR A 15 -20.87 -17.74 5.11
N ARG A 16 -19.79 -17.30 4.48
CA ARG A 16 -18.78 -18.18 3.88
C ARG A 16 -17.38 -17.71 4.20
N LYS A 17 -16.38 -18.58 4.00
CA LYS A 17 -14.97 -18.18 4.09
C LYS A 17 -14.66 -17.07 3.08
N LEU A 18 -13.80 -16.14 3.50
CA LEU A 18 -13.14 -15.21 2.59
C LEU A 18 -12.38 -16.01 1.52
N ARG A 19 -12.45 -15.57 0.27
CA ARG A 19 -11.72 -16.14 -0.88
C ARG A 19 -10.82 -15.06 -1.49
N SER A 20 -9.79 -15.47 -2.20
CA SER A 20 -8.89 -14.55 -2.94
C SER A 20 -9.66 -13.67 -3.93
N GLN A 21 -10.73 -14.19 -4.51
CA GLN A 21 -11.59 -13.41 -5.39
C GLN A 21 -12.24 -12.24 -4.64
N ASP A 22 -12.59 -12.37 -3.35
CA ASP A 22 -13.18 -11.26 -2.59
C ASP A 22 -12.18 -10.13 -2.36
N THR A 23 -10.98 -10.47 -1.93
CA THR A 23 -9.91 -9.48 -1.70
C THR A 23 -9.50 -8.81 -3.00
N PHE A 24 -9.54 -9.51 -4.13
CA PHE A 24 -9.41 -8.91 -5.45
C PHE A 24 -10.52 -7.88 -5.74
N HIS A 25 -11.79 -8.20 -5.47
CA HIS A 25 -12.90 -7.26 -5.66
C HIS A 25 -12.80 -6.06 -4.71
N PHE A 26 -12.39 -6.26 -3.46
CA PHE A 26 -12.14 -5.17 -2.52
C PHE A 26 -11.03 -4.25 -3.03
N HIS A 27 -9.91 -4.82 -3.48
CA HIS A 27 -8.82 -4.06 -4.07
C HIS A 27 -9.28 -3.27 -5.31
N ARG A 28 -10.06 -3.88 -6.22
CA ARG A 28 -10.61 -3.19 -7.40
C ARG A 28 -11.49 -2.00 -7.02
N ARG A 29 -12.35 -2.14 -6.01
CA ARG A 29 -13.18 -1.05 -5.49
C ARG A 29 -12.34 0.08 -4.91
N SER A 30 -11.32 -0.25 -4.11
CA SER A 30 -10.41 0.75 -3.55
C SER A 30 -9.63 1.48 -4.64
N LEU A 31 -9.15 0.78 -5.67
CA LEU A 31 -8.45 1.42 -6.79
C LEU A 31 -9.38 2.34 -7.58
N ALA A 32 -10.61 1.91 -7.87
CA ALA A 32 -11.58 2.74 -8.58
C ALA A 32 -11.89 4.04 -7.80
N PHE A 33 -12.01 3.94 -6.47
CA PHE A 33 -12.16 5.11 -5.61
C PHE A 33 -10.94 6.04 -5.66
N LEU A 34 -9.72 5.50 -5.59
CA LEU A 34 -8.49 6.29 -5.68
C LEU A 34 -8.38 7.00 -7.03
N GLU A 35 -8.59 6.30 -8.14
CA GLU A 35 -8.58 6.89 -9.49
C GLU A 35 -9.61 8.01 -9.59
N GLN A 36 -10.86 7.76 -9.16
CA GLN A 36 -11.90 8.79 -9.18
C GLN A 36 -11.49 10.03 -8.39
N LYS A 37 -10.96 9.86 -7.17
CA LYS A 37 -10.59 10.97 -6.31
C LYS A 37 -9.37 11.73 -6.82
N LEU A 38 -8.40 11.04 -7.40
CA LEU A 38 -7.22 11.67 -7.99
C LEU A 38 -7.55 12.43 -9.29
N SER A 39 -8.63 12.06 -9.99
CA SER A 39 -9.14 12.79 -11.14
C SER A 39 -9.91 14.07 -10.79
N GLU A 40 -10.31 14.27 -9.53
CA GLU A 40 -11.02 15.48 -9.10
C GLU A 40 -10.03 16.66 -9.02
N PRO A 41 -10.26 17.79 -9.72
CA PRO A 41 -9.38 18.94 -9.64
C PRO A 41 -9.26 19.47 -8.20
N PHE A 42 -8.02 19.68 -7.75
CA PHE A 42 -7.73 20.24 -6.44
C PHE A 42 -6.53 21.21 -6.56
N GLN A 43 -6.66 22.41 -5.98
CA GLN A 43 -5.62 23.45 -6.08
C GLN A 43 -4.49 23.30 -5.05
N GLY A 44 -4.54 22.28 -4.20
CA GLY A 44 -3.53 22.02 -3.16
C GLY A 44 -2.77 20.71 -3.39
N ALA A 45 -1.85 20.41 -2.47
CA ALA A 45 -1.12 19.15 -2.46
C ALA A 45 -2.04 17.97 -2.14
N THR A 46 -1.97 16.92 -2.95
CA THR A 46 -2.71 15.68 -2.72
C THR A 46 -1.79 14.64 -2.09
N VAL A 47 -2.20 14.09 -0.95
CA VAL A 47 -1.48 13.02 -0.25
C VAL A 47 -2.30 11.73 -0.30
N VAL A 48 -1.67 10.65 -0.74
CA VAL A 48 -2.27 9.31 -0.74
C VAL A 48 -1.66 8.49 0.39
N ILE A 49 -2.51 7.77 1.13
CA ILE A 49 -2.07 6.89 2.22
C ILE A 49 -2.68 5.52 1.99
N THR A 50 -1.82 4.50 1.84
CA THR A 50 -2.23 3.09 1.72
C THR A 50 -1.48 2.23 2.73
N HIS A 51 -1.99 1.02 3.01
CA HIS A 51 -1.22 0.08 3.84
C HIS A 51 -0.16 -0.66 3.03
N HIS A 52 -0.55 -1.29 1.92
CA HIS A 52 0.34 -2.03 1.03
C HIS A 52 1.20 -1.09 0.18
N ALA A 53 2.37 -1.57 -0.25
CA ALA A 53 3.27 -0.80 -1.10
C ALA A 53 2.64 -0.56 -2.48
N PRO A 54 2.76 0.65 -3.07
CA PRO A 54 2.14 0.98 -4.35
C PRO A 54 3.05 0.73 -5.55
N SER A 55 4.29 0.29 -5.33
CA SER A 55 5.27 0.09 -6.39
C SER A 55 6.30 -0.97 -5.97
N PRO A 56 6.68 -1.89 -6.88
CA PRO A 56 7.71 -2.90 -6.62
C PRO A 56 9.06 -2.29 -6.23
N ARG A 57 9.30 -0.99 -6.52
CA ARG A 57 10.51 -0.28 -6.12
C ARG A 57 10.70 -0.26 -4.60
N SER A 58 9.60 -0.31 -3.84
CA SER A 58 9.60 -0.41 -2.38
C SER A 58 10.12 -1.75 -1.86
N LEU A 59 10.09 -2.80 -2.70
CA LEU A 59 10.59 -4.14 -2.36
C LEU A 59 12.10 -4.27 -2.66
N ASN A 60 12.77 -5.19 -1.96
CA ASN A 60 14.20 -5.50 -2.13
C ASN A 60 14.44 -6.58 -3.21
N GLY A 61 15.54 -6.43 -3.96
CA GLY A 61 16.22 -7.52 -4.70
C GLY A 61 15.28 -8.53 -5.37
N SER A 62 15.51 -9.81 -5.08
CA SER A 62 14.77 -10.95 -5.63
C SER A 62 13.30 -11.02 -5.20
N ALA A 63 12.91 -10.37 -4.09
CA ALA A 63 11.53 -10.41 -3.62
C ALA A 63 10.59 -9.85 -4.69
N ARG A 64 11.02 -8.87 -5.50
CA ARG A 64 10.22 -8.31 -6.61
C ARG A 64 9.70 -9.36 -7.59
N GLU A 65 10.42 -10.47 -7.75
CA GLU A 65 10.14 -11.51 -8.74
C GLU A 65 9.37 -12.70 -8.15
N GLU A 66 9.22 -12.74 -6.82
CA GLU A 66 8.52 -13.82 -6.14
C GLU A 66 7.00 -13.60 -6.18
N LEU A 67 6.24 -14.66 -6.45
CA LEU A 67 4.77 -14.63 -6.44
C LEU A 67 4.20 -14.12 -5.11
N VAL A 68 4.90 -14.35 -4.00
CA VAL A 68 4.47 -13.91 -2.67
C VAL A 68 4.43 -12.38 -2.54
N SER A 69 5.19 -11.65 -3.37
CA SER A 69 5.21 -10.19 -3.36
C SER A 69 3.90 -9.53 -3.73
N ALA A 70 3.01 -10.26 -4.42
CA ALA A 70 1.64 -9.81 -4.66
C ALA A 70 0.83 -9.64 -3.36
N ALA A 71 1.24 -10.26 -2.25
CA ALA A 71 0.64 -10.05 -0.93
C ALA A 71 1.20 -8.81 -0.20
N TYR A 72 2.26 -8.19 -0.72
CA TYR A 72 2.92 -7.04 -0.09
C TYR A 72 2.76 -5.75 -0.89
N CYS A 73 2.76 -5.86 -2.21
CA CYS A 73 2.80 -4.74 -3.14
C CYS A 73 1.73 -4.92 -4.23
N SER A 74 1.06 -3.83 -4.57
CA SER A 74 0.30 -3.69 -5.80
C SER A 74 1.09 -2.77 -6.73
N ASP A 75 1.35 -3.18 -7.97
CA ASP A 75 2.01 -2.29 -8.94
C ASP A 75 1.00 -1.23 -9.42
N LEU A 76 1.08 -0.05 -8.82
CA LEU A 76 0.25 1.11 -9.11
C LEU A 76 1.09 2.24 -9.75
N GLU A 77 2.27 1.95 -10.30
CA GLU A 77 3.14 2.99 -10.86
C GLU A 77 2.44 3.80 -11.95
N SER A 78 1.65 3.16 -12.81
CA SER A 78 0.88 3.85 -13.85
C SER A 78 -0.16 4.83 -13.29
N LEU A 79 -0.76 4.54 -12.14
CA LEU A 79 -1.70 5.46 -11.47
C LEU A 79 -0.95 6.67 -10.92
N ILE A 80 0.19 6.41 -10.27
CA ILE A 80 1.04 7.46 -9.69
C ILE A 80 1.57 8.38 -10.79
N LEU A 81 2.11 7.82 -11.87
CA LEU A 81 2.66 8.60 -12.98
C LEU A 81 1.58 9.40 -13.72
N ARG A 82 0.34 8.91 -13.75
CA ARG A 82 -0.80 9.63 -14.36
C ARG A 82 -1.25 10.84 -13.55
N HIS A 83 -1.44 10.65 -12.24
CA HIS A 83 -2.07 11.66 -11.37
C HIS A 83 -1.09 12.49 -10.54
N GLN A 84 0.12 11.98 -10.37
CA GLN A 84 1.26 12.62 -9.70
C GLN A 84 0.90 13.29 -8.35
N PRO A 85 0.27 12.57 -7.39
CA PRO A 85 0.04 13.13 -6.05
C PRO A 85 1.38 13.55 -5.41
N THR A 86 1.40 14.64 -4.66
CA THR A 86 2.63 15.18 -4.05
C THR A 86 3.36 14.14 -3.20
N LEU A 87 2.61 13.34 -2.44
CA LEU A 87 3.15 12.34 -1.52
C LEU A 87 2.29 11.08 -1.49
N TRP A 88 2.93 9.91 -1.50
CA TRP A 88 2.32 8.61 -1.25
C TRP A 88 2.98 7.92 -0.07
N ILE A 89 2.23 7.72 1.01
CA ILE A 89 2.71 7.04 2.22
C ILE A 89 2.19 5.60 2.23
N HIS A 90 3.07 4.64 2.52
CA HIS A 90 2.70 3.25 2.71
C HIS A 90 3.43 2.56 3.86
N GLY A 91 3.11 1.28 4.08
CA GLY A 91 3.69 0.44 5.12
C GLY A 91 3.83 -1.02 4.67
N HIS A 92 3.47 -1.94 5.58
CA HIS A 92 3.35 -3.40 5.40
C HIS A 92 4.65 -4.17 5.13
N ILE A 93 5.59 -3.60 4.37
CA ILE A 93 6.81 -4.28 3.93
C ILE A 93 7.92 -4.37 5.00
N HIS A 94 7.69 -3.80 6.19
CA HIS A 94 8.65 -3.73 7.31
C HIS A 94 10.06 -3.31 6.88
N ARG A 95 10.10 -2.28 6.05
CA ARG A 95 11.33 -1.67 5.55
C ARG A 95 11.09 -0.19 5.30
N ALA A 96 12.09 0.64 5.61
CA ALA A 96 12.10 2.03 5.22
C ALA A 96 12.32 2.19 3.70
N ALA A 97 11.51 3.04 3.06
CA ALA A 97 11.63 3.40 1.65
C ALA A 97 11.34 4.89 1.49
N ASP A 98 12.14 5.60 0.70
CA ASP A 98 11.98 7.02 0.42
C ASP A 98 12.55 7.28 -0.97
N TYR A 99 11.68 7.46 -1.96
CA TYR A 99 12.08 7.62 -3.36
C TYR A 99 11.05 8.43 -4.16
N THR A 100 11.45 8.87 -5.35
CA THR A 100 10.59 9.61 -6.26
C THR A 100 10.13 8.73 -7.42
N LEU A 101 8.85 8.86 -7.80
CA LEU A 101 8.25 8.25 -8.98
C LEU A 101 7.47 9.32 -9.74
N GLY A 102 8.03 9.81 -10.86
CA GLY A 102 7.54 11.03 -11.51
C GLY A 102 7.81 12.24 -10.61
N GLU A 103 6.78 13.01 -10.31
CA GLU A 103 6.79 14.13 -9.35
C GLU A 103 6.35 13.70 -7.95
N SER A 104 5.86 12.47 -7.78
CA SER A 104 5.40 11.93 -6.50
C SER A 104 6.56 11.43 -5.65
N ARG A 105 6.62 11.85 -4.38
CA ARG A 105 7.45 11.19 -3.37
C ARG A 105 6.71 9.97 -2.81
N VAL A 106 7.35 8.81 -2.76
CA VAL A 106 6.84 7.58 -2.14
C VAL A 106 7.63 7.29 -0.87
N LEU A 107 6.92 7.14 0.26
CA LEU A 107 7.50 7.05 1.58
C LEU A 107 6.93 5.87 2.39
N CYS A 108 7.83 5.12 3.03
CA CYS A 108 7.55 4.08 4.01
C CYS A 108 8.47 4.31 5.21
N ASN A 109 7.89 4.55 6.39
CA ASN A 109 8.63 4.73 7.64
C ASN A 109 8.07 3.81 8.75
N PRO A 110 8.09 2.47 8.57
CA PRO A 110 7.49 1.55 9.52
C PRO A 110 8.44 1.35 10.71
N ARG A 111 7.88 1.25 11.91
CA ARG A 111 8.66 0.97 13.13
C ARG A 111 9.18 -0.47 13.21
N GLY A 112 8.41 -1.41 12.68
CA GLY A 112 8.59 -2.84 12.96
C GLY A 112 7.97 -3.25 14.30
N TYR A 113 8.35 -4.41 14.79
CA TYR A 113 7.87 -4.92 16.07
C TYR A 113 8.88 -4.58 17.17
N ALA A 114 8.38 -4.16 18.33
CA ALA A 114 9.20 -3.85 19.48
C ALA A 114 9.02 -4.93 20.57
N PRO A 115 10.07 -5.27 21.33
CA PRO A 115 11.46 -4.80 21.17
C PRO A 115 12.24 -5.57 20.10
N HIS A 116 11.65 -6.60 19.49
CA HIS A 116 12.31 -7.50 18.54
C HIS A 116 11.78 -7.28 17.13
N LEU A 117 12.67 -7.21 16.12
CA LEU A 117 12.35 -6.92 14.71
C LEU A 117 11.98 -5.46 14.43
N LEU A 118 12.73 -4.52 15.03
CA LEU A 118 12.69 -3.11 14.64
C LEU A 118 13.25 -2.93 13.24
N VAL A 119 12.66 -2.00 12.49
CA VAL A 119 13.11 -1.68 11.14
C VAL A 119 14.24 -0.65 11.19
N GLU A 120 15.36 -0.99 10.55
CA GLU A 120 16.45 -0.04 10.34
C GLU A 120 15.98 1.14 9.48
N GLY A 121 16.34 2.36 9.90
CA GLY A 121 15.91 3.59 9.23
C GLY A 121 14.54 4.11 9.64
N PHE A 122 13.85 3.48 10.61
CA PHE A 122 12.67 4.08 11.24
C PHE A 122 13.06 5.41 11.90
N ARG A 123 12.37 6.48 11.51
CA ARG A 123 12.55 7.83 12.05
C ARG A 123 11.34 8.18 12.93
N PRO A 124 11.44 8.14 14.27
CA PRO A 124 10.31 8.39 15.16
C PRO A 124 9.76 9.83 15.06
N ASP A 125 10.64 10.79 14.75
CA ASP A 125 10.31 12.22 14.67
C ASP A 125 10.20 12.72 13.22
N LEU A 126 9.90 11.81 12.27
CA LEU A 126 9.82 12.18 10.85
C LEU A 126 8.64 13.12 10.58
N VAL A 127 8.97 14.35 10.21
CA VAL A 127 8.04 15.32 9.65
C VAL A 127 8.25 15.41 8.14
N VAL A 128 7.16 15.38 7.38
CA VAL A 128 7.18 15.43 5.91
C VAL A 128 6.37 16.63 5.46
N GLY A 129 7.00 17.55 4.74
CA GLY A 129 6.33 18.67 4.09
C GLY A 129 5.61 18.22 2.81
N VAL A 130 4.54 18.92 2.47
CA VAL A 130 3.73 18.77 1.25
C VAL A 130 3.52 20.11 0.59
#